data_AF-A0A2V7ZXH2-F1
#
_entry.id   AF-A0A2V7ZXH2-F1
#
_cell.length_a   1.000
_cell.length_b   1.000
_cell.length_c   1.000
_cell.angle_alpha   90.00
_cell.angle_beta   90.00
_cell.angle_gamma   90.00
#
_symmetry.space_group_name_H-M   'P 1'
#
loop_
_entity.id
_entity.type
_entity.pdbx_description
1 polymer ?
#
loop_
_entity_poly.entity_id
_entity_poly.type
_entity_poly.pdbx_seq_one_letter_code
_entity_poly.pdbx_strand_id
1 'polypeptide(L)' 'MTVQDLRQRARLIVDATGRHIMPPWLPESNYGAFAGERRLRSEEVELIARWLKGGMPEGDPPDRRAPPA' A
#
# COMPACT_ATOMS: atom_id res chain seq x y z
N MET A 1 2.99 -5.93 13.79
CA MET A 1 3.95 -5.36 12.80
C MET A 1 4.34 -3.97 13.26
N THR A 2 5.64 -3.65 13.23
CA THR A 2 6.17 -2.33 13.58
C THR A 2 6.54 -1.53 12.32
N VAL A 3 6.85 -0.23 12.47
CA VAL A 3 7.34 0.58 11.34
C VAL A 3 8.70 0.08 10.82
N GLN A 4 9.53 -0.48 11.70
CA GLN A 4 10.81 -1.08 11.30
C GLN A 4 10.61 -2.31 10.41
N ASP A 5 9.57 -3.11 10.68
CA ASP A 5 9.19 -4.25 9.84
C ASP A 5 8.75 -3.82 8.43
N LEU A 6 8.14 -2.65 8.30
CA LEU A 6 7.69 -2.09 7.03
C LEU A 6 8.88 -1.55 6.22
N ARG A 7 9.82 -0.85 6.86
CA ARG A 7 11.02 -0.31 6.19
C ARG A 7 11.86 -1.42 5.55
N GLN A 8 11.99 -2.56 6.22
CA GLN A 8 12.69 -3.74 5.67
C GLN A 8 12.02 -4.29 4.40
N ARG A 9 10.70 -4.14 4.27
CA ARG A 9 9.89 -4.65 3.14
C ARG A 9 9.52 -3.57 2.11
N ALA A 10 9.93 -2.33 2.30
CA ALA A 10 9.42 -1.19 1.52
C ALA A 10 9.66 -1.32 0.01
N ARG A 11 10.81 -1.87 -0.39
CA ARG A 11 11.10 -2.16 -1.81
C ARG A 11 10.15 -3.21 -2.39
N LEU A 12 9.87 -4.26 -1.64
CA LEU A 12 8.93 -5.31 -2.05
C LEU A 12 7.52 -4.75 -2.17
N ILE A 13 7.11 -3.87 -1.24
CA ILE A 13 5.81 -3.21 -1.27
C ILE A 13 5.67 -2.37 -2.56
N VAL A 14 6.67 -1.54 -2.89
CA VAL A 14 6.65 -0.72 -4.12
C VAL A 14 6.66 -1.58 -5.38
N ASP A 15 7.44 -2.67 -5.43
CA ASP A 15 7.45 -3.57 -6.58
C ASP A 15 6.10 -4.26 -6.78
N ALA A 16 5.52 -4.81 -5.71
CA ALA A 16 4.26 -5.51 -5.77
C ALA A 16 3.09 -4.60 -6.16
N THR A 17 3.01 -3.39 -5.59
CA THR A 17 1.95 -2.43 -5.94
C THR A 17 2.14 -1.85 -7.34
N GLY A 18 3.39 -1.53 -7.74
CA GLY A 18 3.71 -0.99 -9.06
C GLY A 18 3.43 -1.98 -10.20
N ARG A 19 3.66 -3.27 -9.96
CA ARG A 19 3.39 -4.34 -10.93
C ARG A 19 1.97 -4.89 -10.83
N HIS A 20 1.15 -4.34 -9.93
CA HIS A 20 -0.18 -4.86 -9.60
C HIS A 20 -0.17 -6.37 -9.33
N ILE A 21 0.91 -6.87 -8.70
CA ILE A 21 1.06 -8.28 -8.35
C ILE A 21 0.12 -8.56 -7.19
N MET A 22 -1.05 -9.09 -7.53
CA MET A 22 -1.90 -9.77 -6.57
C MET A 22 -1.62 -11.28 -6.63
N PRO A 23 -1.23 -11.94 -5.52
CA PRO A 23 -1.42 -13.39 -5.41
C PRO A 23 -2.92 -13.70 -5.56
N PRO A 24 -3.26 -14.89 -6.06
CA PRO A 24 -4.29 -15.08 -7.09
C PRO A 24 -5.73 -14.92 -6.60
N TRP A 25 -6.20 -13.72 -6.25
CA TRP A 25 -7.57 -13.52 -5.78
C TRP A 25 -8.18 -12.18 -6.25
N LEU A 26 -9.04 -12.25 -7.29
CA LEU A 26 -10.26 -11.45 -7.57
C LEU A 26 -10.40 -11.05 -9.07
N PRO A 27 -11.64 -11.02 -9.59
CA PRO A 27 -11.94 -11.13 -11.02
C PRO A 27 -11.48 -9.93 -11.84
N GLU A 28 -11.18 -10.18 -13.11
CA GLU A 28 -10.80 -9.15 -14.08
C GLU A 28 -11.76 -7.95 -14.05
N SER A 29 -11.21 -6.75 -14.28
CA SER A 29 -11.94 -5.46 -14.33
C SER A 29 -13.19 -5.45 -15.21
N ASN A 30 -13.35 -6.44 -16.07
CA ASN A 30 -14.44 -6.53 -17.04
C ASN A 30 -15.77 -7.07 -16.46
N TYR A 31 -15.83 -7.42 -15.16
CA TYR A 31 -17.04 -7.98 -14.52
C TYR A 31 -17.87 -6.96 -13.70
N GLY A 32 -17.60 -5.66 -13.84
CA GLY A 32 -18.37 -4.58 -13.20
C GLY A 32 -17.72 -4.03 -11.93
N ALA A 33 -18.35 -3.00 -11.34
CA ALA A 33 -17.86 -2.36 -10.13
C ALA A 33 -18.33 -3.12 -8.88
N PHE A 34 -17.40 -3.59 -8.06
CA PHE A 34 -17.73 -4.17 -6.75
C PHE A 34 -17.95 -3.07 -5.71
N ALA A 35 -19.00 -3.21 -4.90
CA ALA A 35 -19.19 -2.35 -3.74
C ALA A 35 -18.01 -2.52 -2.77
N GLY A 36 -17.31 -1.41 -2.48
CA GLY A 36 -16.14 -1.43 -1.58
C GLY A 36 -14.85 -1.95 -2.23
N GLU A 37 -14.74 -1.92 -3.56
CA GLU A 37 -13.50 -2.26 -4.27
C GLU A 37 -12.33 -1.37 -3.81
N ARG A 38 -11.27 -1.99 -3.28
CA ARG A 38 -10.08 -1.31 -2.74
C ARG A 38 -8.91 -1.38 -3.70
N ARG A 39 -9.13 -0.98 -4.96
CA ARG A 39 -8.04 -0.86 -5.94
C ARG A 39 -7.21 0.38 -5.64
N LEU A 40 -5.90 0.23 -5.81
CA LEU A 40 -5.00 1.37 -5.85
C LEU A 40 -5.09 2.01 -7.23
N ARG A 41 -5.46 3.28 -7.27
CA ARG A 41 -5.33 4.14 -8.45
C ARG A 41 -3.85 4.39 -8.73
N SER A 42 -3.51 4.73 -9.98
CA SER A 42 -2.14 5.03 -10.37
C SER A 42 -1.49 6.09 -9.46
N GLU A 43 -2.24 7.13 -9.08
CA GLU A 43 -1.78 8.19 -8.19
C GLU A 43 -1.41 7.67 -6.79
N GLU A 44 -2.14 6.66 -6.29
CA GLU A 44 -1.88 6.03 -4.99
C GLU A 44 -0.65 5.13 -5.06
N VAL A 45 -0.44 4.41 -6.17
CA VAL A 45 0.78 3.66 -6.41
C VAL A 45 1.99 4.59 -6.47
N GLU A 46 1.88 5.72 -7.17
CA GLU A 46 2.94 6.72 -7.24
C GLU A 46 3.25 7.35 -5.87
N LEU A 47 2.22 7.56 -5.04
CA LEU A 47 2.41 8.07 -3.68
C LEU A 47 3.30 7.12 -2.86
N ILE A 48 3.06 5.81 -2.93
CA ILE A 48 3.87 4.79 -2.24
C ILE A 48 5.31 4.80 -2.78
N ALA A 49 5.48 4.92 -4.11
CA ALA A 49 6.81 5.01 -4.72
C ALA A 49 7.59 6.26 -4.28
N ARG A 50 6.91 7.41 -4.18
CA ARG A 50 7.50 8.66 -3.67
C ARG A 50 7.90 8.55 -2.20
N TRP A 51 7.08 7.90 -1.38
CA TRP A 51 7.42 7.66 0.03
C TRP A 51 8.71 6.85 0.19
N LEU A 52 8.91 5.81 -0.62
CA LEU A 52 10.17 5.06 -0.64
C LEU A 52 11.34 5.93 -1.08
N LYS A 53 11.18 6.70 -2.17
CA LYS A 53 12.23 7.63 -2.67
C LYS A 53 12.57 8.72 -1.64
N GLY A 54 11.60 9.14 -0.83
CA GLY A 54 11.76 10.13 0.23
C GLY A 54 12.37 9.59 1.53
N GLY A 55 12.85 8.34 1.54
CA GLY A 55 13.51 7.77 2.73
C GLY A 55 12.55 7.18 3.77
N MET A 56 11.29 6.92 3.39
CA MET A 56 10.30 6.26 4.23
C MET A 56 10.04 6.97 5.57
N PRO A 57 9.70 8.28 5.56
CA PRO A 57 9.38 9.00 6.78
C PRO A 57 8.22 8.33 7.52
N GLU A 58 8.32 8.29 8.84
CA GLU A 58 7.19 7.90 9.69
C GLU A 58 6.16 9.03 9.69
N GLY A 59 4.87 8.70 9.79
CA GLY A 59 3.81 9.68 9.92
C GLY A 59 3.87 10.41 11.27
N ASP A 60 3.11 11.49 11.39
CA ASP A 60 3.09 12.31 12.59
C ASP A 60 2.59 11.53 13.82
N PRO A 61 3.29 11.60 14.96
CA PRO A 61 2.88 10.94 16.21
C PRO A 61 1.43 11.18 16.64
N PRO A 62 0.84 12.40 16.54
CA PRO A 62 -0.56 12.63 16.91
C PRO A 62 -1.58 11.86 16.04
N ASP A 63 -1.23 11.47 14.82
CA ASP A 63 -2.08 10.65 13.95
C ASP A 63 -1.95 9.15 14.22
N ARG A 64 -1.00 8.74 15.08
CA ARG A 64 -0.81 7.35 15.47
C ARG A 64 -1.96 6.92 16.38
N ARG A 65 -2.94 6.23 15.79
CA ARG A 65 -4.00 5.57 16.57
C ARG A 65 -3.40 4.42 17.38
N ALA A 66 -3.89 4.29 18.62
CA ALA A 66 -3.59 3.11 19.43
C ALA A 66 -4.10 1.85 18.70
N PRO A 67 -3.37 0.73 18.77
CA PRO A 67 -3.87 -0.52 18.24
C PRO A 67 -5.19 -0.90 18.94
N PRO A 68 -6.15 -1.52 18.23
CA PRO A 68 -7.34 -2.07 18.87
C PRO A 68 -6.94 -3.12 19.92
N ALA A 69 -7.72 -3.22 21.00
CA ALA A 69 -7.51 -4.16 22.11
C ALA A 69 -7.65 -5.62 21.68
#